data_AF-A0A7C5FJJ5-F1
#
_entry.id   AF-A0A7C5FJJ5-F1
#
_cell.length_a   1.000
_cell.length_b   1.000
_cell.length_c   1.000
_cell.angle_alpha   90.00
_cell.angle_beta   90.00
_cell.angle_gamma   90.00
#
_symmetry.space_group_name_H-M   'P 1'
#
loop_
_entity.id
_entity.type
_entity.pdbx_description
1 polymer ?
#
loop_
_entity_poly.entity_id
_entity_poly.type
_entity_poly.pdbx_seq_one_letter_code
_entity_poly.pdbx_strand_id
1 'polypeptide(L)'
;MKKLENKVLKKVYLYEVKKTAFEIAARVIGVIIFGLIALVFGLSLFEIFSEQSSFDFLQILNEDFEVIKKFFIDSLYVFYLETPKLLMFLFVAGVFLLFLIIIHTVKQLEKIKNRIKSILKYFGVIN
;
A
#
# COMPACT_ATOMS: atom_id res chain seq x y z
N MET A 1 39.96 16.46 25.78
CA MET A 1 38.83 15.51 25.87
C MET A 1 37.66 15.88 24.95
N LYS A 2 37.19 17.14 24.92
CA LYS A 2 36.05 17.60 24.07
C LYS A 2 36.12 17.24 22.57
N LYS A 3 37.31 17.15 21.96
CA LYS A 3 37.47 16.79 20.53
C LYS A 3 37.15 15.32 20.23
N LEU A 4 37.40 14.41 21.17
CA LEU A 4 37.14 12.98 20.99
C LEU A 4 35.64 12.69 21.14
N GLU A 5 35.00 13.26 22.16
CA GLU A 5 33.54 13.19 22.34
C GLU A 5 32.79 13.71 21.12
N ASN A 6 33.16 14.88 20.59
CA ASN A 6 32.54 15.41 19.38
C ASN A 6 32.72 14.49 18.16
N LYS A 7 33.84 13.80 18.05
CA LYS A 7 34.12 12.87 16.94
C LYS A 7 33.28 11.60 17.05
N VAL A 8 33.07 11.11 18.27
CA VAL A 8 32.20 9.95 18.56
C VAL A 8 30.73 10.32 18.33
N LEU A 9 30.27 11.44 18.90
CA LEU A 9 28.90 11.94 18.74
C LEU A 9 28.54 12.14 17.27
N LYS A 10 29.44 12.70 16.45
CA LYS A 10 29.22 12.87 15.01
C LYS A 10 29.06 11.54 14.27
N LYS A 11 29.81 10.50 14.65
CA LYS A 11 29.68 9.16 14.03
C LYS A 11 28.35 8.51 14.39
N VAL A 12 27.96 8.56 15.67
CA VAL A 12 26.67 8.03 16.15
C VAL A 12 25.53 8.75 15.44
N TYR A 13 25.62 10.07 15.35
CA TYR A 13 24.61 10.87 14.67
C TYR A 13 24.48 10.51 13.19
N LEU A 14 25.60 10.44 12.45
CA LEU A 14 25.59 10.04 11.04
C LEU A 14 25.01 8.64 10.83
N TYR A 15 25.25 7.72 11.76
CA TYR A 15 24.66 6.39 11.72
C TYR A 15 23.13 6.44 11.91
N GLU A 16 22.63 7.20 12.88
CA GLU A 16 21.18 7.39 13.09
C GLU A 16 20.49 8.07 11.91
N VAL A 17 21.14 9.07 11.30
CA VAL A 17 20.64 9.73 10.09
C VAL A 17 20.54 8.73 8.94
N LYS A 18 21.59 7.95 8.69
CA LYS A 18 21.59 6.92 7.63
C LYS A 18 20.50 5.88 7.85
N LYS A 19 20.35 5.39 9.09
CA LYS A 19 19.31 4.43 9.45
C LYS A 19 17.92 5.00 9.19
N THR A 20 17.67 6.23 9.64
CA THR A 20 16.38 6.91 9.45
C THR A 20 16.10 7.16 7.96
N ALA A 21 17.09 7.61 7.20
CA ALA A 21 16.96 7.83 5.76
C ALA A 21 16.66 6.53 5.02
N PHE A 22 17.34 5.43 5.37
CA PHE A 22 17.08 4.11 4.81
C PHE A 22 15.67 3.61 5.15
N GLU A 23 15.22 3.76 6.40
CA GLU A 23 13.85 3.40 6.81
C GLU A 23 12.78 4.16 6.01
N ILE A 24 12.98 5.46 5.77
CA ILE A 24 12.06 6.28 4.96
C ILE A 24 12.11 5.83 3.49
N ALA A 25 13.31 5.68 2.93
CA ALA A 25 13.48 5.24 1.55
C ALA A 25 12.84 3.87 1.29
N ALA A 26 13.06 2.90 2.19
CA ALA A 26 12.45 1.57 2.10
C ALA A 26 10.92 1.63 2.14
N ARG A 27 10.32 2.53 2.94
CA ARG A 27 8.86 2.72 2.96
C ARG A 27 8.34 3.31 1.66
N VAL A 28 8.99 4.36 1.16
CA VAL A 28 8.60 5.00 -0.11
C VAL A 28 8.68 3.99 -1.26
N ILE A 29 9.78 3.24 -1.34
CA ILE A 29 9.97 2.18 -2.33
C ILE A 29 8.89 1.10 -2.15
N GLY A 30 8.60 0.69 -0.91
CA GLY A 30 7.53 -0.27 -0.63
C GLY A 30 6.16 0.19 -1.13
N VAL A 31 5.77 1.43 -0.83
CA VAL A 31 4.50 2.01 -1.33
C VAL A 31 4.46 2.00 -2.86
N ILE A 32 5.55 2.37 -3.52
CA ILE A 32 5.62 2.37 -4.99
C ILE A 32 5.47 0.95 -5.53
N ILE A 33 6.23 -0.02 -5.03
CA ILE A 33 6.20 -1.40 -5.51
C ILE A 33 4.81 -2.02 -5.30
N PHE A 34 4.27 -1.96 -4.09
CA PHE A 34 2.96 -2.55 -3.80
C PHE A 34 1.81 -1.78 -4.47
N GLY A 35 1.96 -0.46 -4.67
CA GLY A 35 1.04 0.35 -5.46
C GLY A 35 1.01 -0.08 -6.92
N LEU A 36 2.18 -0.32 -7.53
CA LEU A 36 2.28 -0.83 -8.90
C LEU A 36 1.71 -2.24 -9.02
N ILE A 37 1.99 -3.13 -8.06
CA ILE A 37 1.40 -4.47 -8.00
C ILE A 37 -0.13 -4.38 -7.98
N ALA A 38 -0.69 -3.59 -7.06
CA ALA A 38 -2.14 -3.40 -6.96
C ALA A 38 -2.73 -2.82 -8.26
N LEU A 39 -2.04 -1.86 -8.88
CA LEU A 39 -2.48 -1.24 -10.13
C LEU A 39 -2.47 -2.25 -11.28
N VAL A 40 -1.37 -2.96 -11.50
CA VAL A 40 -1.23 -3.94 -12.60
C VAL A 40 -2.26 -5.05 -12.46
N PHE A 41 -2.33 -5.70 -11.29
CA PHE A 41 -3.30 -6.78 -11.09
C PHE A 41 -4.74 -6.27 -11.10
N GLY A 42 -4.99 -5.06 -10.58
CA GLY A 42 -6.30 -4.43 -10.63
C GLY A 42 -6.78 -4.16 -12.05
N LEU A 43 -5.90 -3.64 -12.92
CA LEU A 43 -6.21 -3.45 -14.34
C LEU A 43 -6.45 -4.78 -15.05
N SER A 44 -5.59 -5.78 -14.83
CA SER A 44 -5.79 -7.11 -15.43
C SER A 44 -7.09 -7.77 -14.98
N LEU A 45 -7.47 -7.64 -13.70
CA LEU A 45 -8.76 -8.14 -13.22
C LEU A 45 -9.93 -7.40 -13.86
N PHE A 46 -9.83 -6.07 -13.97
CA PHE A 46 -10.86 -5.26 -14.60
C PHE A 46 -11.06 -5.64 -16.08
N GLU A 47 -9.98 -5.83 -16.82
CA GLU A 47 -10.01 -6.28 -18.21
C GLU A 47 -10.66 -7.66 -18.33
N ILE A 48 -10.23 -8.65 -17.52
CA ILE A 48 -10.80 -10.00 -17.52
C ILE A 48 -12.30 -9.97 -17.21
N PHE A 49 -12.72 -9.24 -16.17
CA PHE A 49 -14.14 -9.14 -15.82
C PHE A 49 -14.97 -8.38 -16.86
N SER A 50 -14.36 -7.44 -17.57
CA SER A 50 -15.01 -6.73 -18.67
C SER A 50 -15.16 -7.62 -19.91
N GLU A 51 -14.15 -8.44 -20.24
CA GLU A 51 -14.20 -9.37 -21.38
C GLU A 51 -15.17 -10.53 -21.13
N GLN A 52 -15.24 -11.01 -19.88
CA GLN A 52 -16.13 -12.11 -19.50
C GLN A 52 -17.57 -11.65 -19.26
N SER A 53 -17.88 -10.36 -19.41
CA SER A 53 -19.17 -9.78 -19.01
C SER A 53 -19.56 -10.13 -17.57
N SER A 54 -18.61 -10.45 -16.69
CA SER A 54 -18.89 -10.86 -15.31
C SER A 54 -19.50 -9.72 -14.50
N PHE A 55 -19.37 -8.46 -14.96
CA PHE A 55 -20.11 -7.31 -14.43
C PHE A 55 -21.62 -7.34 -14.73
N ASP A 56 -22.10 -8.20 -15.62
CA ASP A 56 -23.54 -8.40 -15.87
C ASP A 56 -24.27 -8.95 -14.65
N PHE A 57 -23.55 -9.58 -13.72
CA PHE A 57 -24.07 -9.86 -12.37
C PHE A 57 -24.62 -8.60 -11.69
N LEU A 58 -23.98 -7.44 -11.87
CA LEU A 58 -24.44 -6.17 -11.31
C LEU A 58 -25.72 -5.67 -11.99
N GLN A 59 -26.02 -6.12 -13.21
CA GLN A 59 -27.28 -5.76 -13.88
C GLN A 59 -28.48 -6.41 -13.19
N ILE A 60 -28.31 -7.58 -12.56
CA ILE A 60 -29.37 -8.25 -11.79
C ILE A 60 -29.84 -7.37 -10.62
N LEU A 61 -28.96 -6.51 -10.08
CA LEU A 61 -29.35 -5.57 -9.01
C LEU A 61 -30.33 -4.49 -9.49
N ASN A 62 -30.48 -4.28 -10.79
CA ASN A 62 -31.45 -3.36 -11.38
C ASN A 62 -32.79 -4.04 -11.73
N GLU A 63 -32.89 -5.36 -11.57
CA GLU A 63 -34.12 -6.12 -11.84
C GLU A 63 -35.08 -6.11 -10.65
N ASP A 64 -36.30 -6.58 -10.86
CA ASP A 64 -37.31 -6.67 -9.81
C ASP A 64 -36.86 -7.58 -8.65
N PHE A 65 -37.35 -7.28 -7.43
CA PHE A 65 -36.97 -8.00 -6.21
C PHE A 65 -37.19 -9.52 -6.28
N GLU A 66 -38.20 -9.98 -7.02
CA GLU A 66 -38.43 -11.42 -7.26
C GLU A 66 -37.32 -12.06 -8.10
N VAL A 67 -36.82 -11.35 -9.11
CA VAL A 67 -35.73 -11.79 -9.99
C VAL A 67 -34.43 -11.83 -9.21
N ILE A 68 -34.13 -10.77 -8.44
CA ILE A 68 -32.96 -10.73 -7.56
C ILE A 68 -32.98 -11.94 -6.61
N LYS A 69 -34.07 -12.16 -5.86
CA LYS A 69 -34.13 -13.26 -4.90
C LYS A 69 -33.92 -14.64 -5.54
N LYS A 70 -34.38 -14.81 -6.79
CA LYS A 70 -34.31 -16.08 -7.50
C LYS A 70 -32.94 -16.35 -8.13
N PHE A 71 -32.28 -15.35 -8.69
CA PHE A 71 -31.07 -15.53 -9.48
C PHE A 71 -29.79 -15.01 -8.82
N PHE A 72 -29.88 -14.23 -7.74
CA PHE A 72 -28.70 -13.62 -7.10
C PHE A 72 -27.66 -14.65 -6.65
N ILE A 73 -28.09 -15.77 -6.06
CA ILE A 73 -27.16 -16.81 -5.59
C ILE A 73 -26.48 -17.50 -6.77
N ASP A 74 -27.24 -17.85 -7.81
CA ASP A 74 -26.72 -18.53 -9.00
C ASP A 74 -25.72 -17.64 -9.74
N SER A 75 -26.04 -16.35 -9.88
CA SER A 75 -25.17 -15.41 -10.56
C SER A 75 -23.93 -15.05 -9.73
N LEU A 76 -24.03 -15.01 -8.39
CA LEU A 76 -22.86 -14.90 -7.51
C LEU A 76 -21.95 -16.14 -7.64
N TYR A 77 -22.54 -17.33 -7.77
CA TYR A 77 -21.81 -18.58 -7.93
C TYR A 77 -21.09 -18.63 -9.28
N VAL A 78 -21.75 -18.21 -10.37
CA VAL A 78 -21.14 -18.08 -11.70
C VAL A 78 -19.97 -17.08 -11.66
N PHE A 79 -20.18 -15.91 -11.06
CA PHE A 79 -19.12 -14.91 -10.88
C PHE A 79 -17.89 -15.49 -10.13
N TYR A 80 -18.13 -16.27 -9.07
CA TYR A 80 -17.06 -16.91 -8.31
C TYR A 80 -16.28 -17.96 -9.13
N LEU A 81 -16.94 -18.68 -10.04
CA LEU A 81 -16.31 -19.66 -10.92
C LEU A 81 -15.47 -19.01 -12.02
N GLU A 82 -15.96 -17.92 -12.60
CA GLU A 82 -15.29 -17.17 -13.67
C GLU A 82 -14.08 -16.38 -13.17
N THR A 83 -14.09 -16.00 -11.89
CA THR A 83 -13.04 -15.17 -11.34
C THR A 83 -11.67 -15.88 -11.37
N PRO A 84 -10.62 -15.26 -11.93
CA PRO A 84 -9.25 -15.77 -11.87
C PRO A 84 -8.70 -15.72 -10.43
N LYS A 85 -8.88 -16.81 -9.69
CA LYS A 85 -8.57 -16.92 -8.24
C LYS A 85 -7.16 -16.49 -7.88
N LEU A 86 -6.16 -16.86 -8.69
CA LEU A 86 -4.76 -16.51 -8.44
C LEU A 86 -4.53 -14.99 -8.55
N LEU A 87 -5.04 -14.35 -9.61
CA LEU A 87 -4.93 -12.90 -9.77
C LEU A 87 -5.65 -12.17 -8.65
N MET A 88 -6.86 -12.63 -8.30
CA MET A 88 -7.64 -12.02 -7.22
C MET A 88 -6.90 -12.11 -5.89
N PHE A 89 -6.28 -13.26 -5.58
CA PHE A 89 -5.45 -13.43 -4.39
C PHE A 89 -4.24 -12.49 -4.38
N LEU A 90 -3.50 -12.41 -5.49
CA LEU A 90 -2.33 -11.51 -5.60
C LEU A 90 -2.71 -10.04 -5.46
N PHE A 91 -3.83 -9.63 -6.05
CA PHE A 91 -4.37 -8.29 -5.92
C PHE A 91 -4.71 -7.98 -4.45
N VAL A 92 -5.50 -8.85 -3.80
CA VAL A 92 -5.91 -8.66 -2.40
C VAL A 92 -4.70 -8.63 -1.47
N ALA A 93 -3.74 -9.55 -1.65
CA ALA A 93 -2.51 -9.57 -0.86
C ALA A 93 -1.67 -8.29 -1.07
N GLY A 94 -1.55 -7.83 -2.31
CA GLY A 94 -0.85 -6.59 -2.65
C GLY A 94 -1.48 -5.36 -2.00
N VAL A 95 -2.80 -5.22 -2.11
CA VAL A 95 -3.57 -4.13 -1.49
C VAL A 95 -3.47 -4.19 0.04
N PHE A 96 -3.56 -5.38 0.64
CA PHE A 96 -3.43 -5.56 2.08
C PHE A 96 -2.05 -5.13 2.58
N LEU A 97 -0.97 -5.54 1.91
CA LEU A 97 0.40 -5.13 2.26
C LEU A 97 0.59 -3.63 2.08
N LEU A 98 0.07 -3.05 1.00
CA LEU A 98 0.08 -1.60 0.78
C LEU A 98 -0.59 -0.87 1.94
N PHE A 99 -1.77 -1.33 2.36
CA PHE A 99 -2.53 -0.74 3.46
C PHE A 99 -1.77 -0.81 4.79
N LEU A 100 -1.13 -1.95 5.09
CA LEU A 100 -0.28 -2.09 6.27
C LEU A 100 0.89 -1.09 6.26
N ILE A 101 1.56 -0.93 5.11
CA ILE A 101 2.67 0.03 4.97
C ILE A 101 2.16 1.46 5.19
N ILE A 102 1.00 1.82 4.62
CA ILE A 102 0.40 3.15 4.78
C ILE A 102 0.06 3.39 6.25
N ILE A 103 -0.66 2.48 6.93
CA ILE A 103 -1.01 2.63 8.35
C ILE A 103 0.25 2.79 9.19
N HIS A 104 1.26 1.95 8.98
CA HIS A 104 2.49 2.00 9.75
C HIS A 104 3.24 3.31 9.51
N THR A 105 3.21 3.82 8.27
CA THR A 105 3.81 5.11 7.91
C THR A 105 3.08 6.25 8.59
N VAL A 106 1.75 6.29 8.50
CA VAL A 106 0.89 7.32 9.11
C VAL A 106 1.12 7.39 10.63
N LYS A 107 1.12 6.24 11.32
CA LYS A 107 1.38 6.15 12.77
C LYS A 107 2.76 6.68 13.17
N GLN A 108 3.71 6.74 12.24
CA GLN A 108 5.07 7.19 12.51
C GLN A 108 5.40 8.55 11.89
N LEU A 109 4.45 9.21 11.24
CA LEU A 109 4.69 10.51 10.59
C LEU A 109 5.22 11.55 11.58
N GLU A 110 4.68 11.62 12.79
CA GLU A 110 5.17 12.56 13.81
C GLU A 110 6.62 12.28 14.21
N LYS A 111 6.98 11.01 14.43
CA LYS A 111 8.35 10.60 14.77
C LYS A 111 9.31 10.89 13.62
N ILE A 112 8.89 10.60 12.39
CA ILE A 112 9.67 10.87 11.17
C ILE A 112 9.88 12.38 11.02
N LYS A 113 8.82 13.18 11.15
CA LYS A 113 8.87 14.66 11.06
C LYS A 113 9.82 15.24 12.09
N ASN A 114 9.75 14.77 13.34
CA ASN A 114 10.63 15.23 14.42
C ASN A 114 12.10 14.84 14.17
N ARG A 115 12.36 13.62 13.68
CA ARG A 115 13.71 13.20 13.28
C ARG A 115 14.26 14.02 12.13
N ILE A 116 13.47 14.23 11.07
CA ILE A 116 13.85 15.08 9.93
C ILE A 116 14.15 16.50 10.41
N LYS A 117 13.31 17.09 11.26
CA LYS A 117 13.55 18.44 11.82
C LYS A 117 14.84 18.50 12.62
N SER A 118 15.13 17.48 13.45
CA SER A 118 16.40 17.41 14.18
C SER A 118 17.61 17.27 13.24
N ILE A 119 17.47 16.50 12.17
CA ILE A 119 18.49 16.35 11.12
C ILE A 119 18.77 17.68 10.44
N LEU A 120 17.74 18.37 10.00
CA LEU A 120 17.86 19.66 9.32
C LEU A 120 18.44 20.75 10.23
N LYS A 121 18.11 20.73 11.53
CA LYS A 121 18.70 21.63 12.52
C LYS A 121 20.20 21.37 12.74
N TYR A 122 20.62 20.10 12.78
CA TYR A 122 22.03 19.73 12.92
C TYR A 122 22.88 20.18 11.73
N PHE A 123 22.33 20.13 10.51
CA PHE A 123 23.00 20.60 9.31
C PHE A 123 22.86 22.11 9.07
N GLY A 124 22.17 22.85 9.96
CA GLY A 124 22.00 24.30 9.85
C GLY A 124 21.05 24.75 8.73
N VAL A 125 20.22 23.83 8.21
CA VAL A 125 19.26 24.14 7.14
C VAL A 125 18.01 24.84 7.68
N ILE A 126 17.65 24.59 8.95
CA ILE A 126 16.50 25.18 9.64
C ILE A 126 16.92 25.59 11.06
N ASN A 127 16.52 26.79 11.50
CA ASN A 127 16.75 27.29 12.88
C ASN A 127 15.89 26.58 13.94
#